data_AF-A0A7V9DU26-F1
#
_entry.id   AF-A0A7V9DU26-F1
#
_cell.length_a   1.000
_cell.length_b   1.000
_cell.length_c   1.000
_cell.angle_alpha   90.00
_cell.angle_beta   90.00
_cell.angle_gamma   90.00
#
_symmetry.space_group_name_H-M   'P 1'
#
loop_
_entity.id
_entity.type
_entity.pdbx_description
1 polymer ?
#
loop_
_entity_poly.entity_id
_entity_poly.type
_entity_poly.pdbx_seq_one_letter_code
_entity_poly.pdbx_strand_id
1 'polypeptide(L)' 'MLCVEDWAEIRRLHRAERMPIKVIARLMGCSRNTVRAALAADGPPRYERRAAGSVVDEVEPRIRELLAA' A
#
# COMPACT_ATOMS: atom_id res chain seq x y z
N MET A 1 4.72 3.56 -2.93
CA MET A 1 3.46 2.82 -2.71
C MET A 1 2.70 2.90 -4.01
N LEU A 2 2.23 1.76 -4.54
CA LEU A 2 1.45 1.74 -5.78
C LEU A 2 0.05 2.31 -5.48
N CYS A 3 -0.47 3.22 -6.30
CA CYS A 3 -1.83 3.70 -6.10
C CYS A 3 -2.86 2.66 -6.59
N VAL A 4 -4.15 2.92 -6.33
CA VAL A 4 -5.24 2.03 -6.75
C VAL A 4 -5.33 1.97 -8.28
N GLU A 5 -5.06 3.09 -8.94
CA GLU A 5 -5.07 3.24 -10.40
C GLU A 5 -3.96 2.40 -11.05
N ASP A 6 -2.73 2.50 -10.56
CA ASP A 6 -1.60 1.70 -11.04
C ASP A 6 -1.88 0.19 -10.87
N TRP A 7 -2.51 -0.19 -9.75
CA TRP A 7 -2.84 -1.59 -9.45
C TRP A 7 -3.89 -2.12 -10.43
N ALA A 8 -4.94 -1.33 -10.67
CA ALA A 8 -5.98 -1.67 -11.63
C ALA A 8 -5.41 -1.78 -13.05
N GLU A 9 -4.54 -0.85 -13.44
CA GLU A 9 -3.95 -0.82 -14.78
C GLU A 9 -3.05 -2.03 -15.02
N ILE A 10 -2.18 -2.39 -14.07
CA ILE A 10 -1.36 -3.61 -14.16
C ILE A 10 -2.24 -4.85 -14.39
N ARG A 11 -3.37 -4.96 -13.68
CA ARG A 11 -4.29 -6.11 -13.83
C ARG A 11 -5.01 -6.09 -15.16
N ARG A 12 -5.41 -4.92 -15.65
CA ARG A 12 -6.06 -4.73 -16.96
C ARG A 12 -5.11 -5.18 -18.08
N LEU A 13 -3.88 -4.67 -18.10
CA LEU A 13 -2.84 -5.01 -19.07
C LEU A 13 -2.55 -6.53 -19.09
N HIS A 14 -2.51 -7.18 -17.92
CA HIS A 14 -2.23 -8.61 -17.87
C HIS A 14 -3.45 -9.49 -18.21
N ARG A 15 -4.62 -9.18 -17.68
CA ARG A 15 -5.79 -10.07 -17.76
C ARG A 15 -6.61 -9.85 -19.03
N ALA A 16 -6.83 -8.59 -19.41
CA ALA A 16 -7.58 -8.26 -20.61
C ALA A 16 -6.69 -8.30 -21.86
N GLU A 17 -5.53 -7.65 -21.82
CA GLU A 17 -4.64 -7.54 -22.98
C GLU A 17 -3.60 -8.67 -23.08
N ARG A 18 -3.54 -9.57 -22.09
CA ARG A 18 -2.64 -10.73 -22.05
C ARG A 18 -1.15 -10.35 -22.20
N MET A 19 -0.79 -9.15 -21.78
CA MET A 19 0.59 -8.67 -21.88
C MET A 19 1.54 -9.42 -20.92
N PRO A 20 2.77 -9.76 -21.34
CA PRO A 20 3.75 -10.39 -20.46
C PRO A 20 4.19 -9.46 -19.32
N ILE A 21 4.45 -10.02 -18.14
CA ILE A 21 4.90 -9.30 -16.93
C ILE A 21 6.10 -8.38 -17.20
N LYS A 22 7.07 -8.82 -18.03
CA LYS A 22 8.27 -8.02 -18.34
C LYS A 22 7.94 -6.77 -19.15
N VAL A 23 6.93 -6.84 -20.02
CA VAL A 23 6.49 -5.69 -20.83
C VAL A 23 5.73 -4.71 -19.95
N ILE A 24 4.82 -5.20 -19.10
CA ILE A 24 4.06 -4.37 -18.15
C ILE A 24 5.00 -3.62 -17.21
N ALA A 25 6.01 -4.31 -16.65
CA ALA A 25 7.00 -3.68 -15.78
C ALA A 25 7.76 -2.54 -16.47
N ARG A 26 8.10 -2.72 -17.76
CA ARG A 26 8.78 -1.68 -18.56
C ARG A 26 7.86 -0.51 -18.88
N LEU A 27 6.58 -0.77 -19.18
CA LEU A 27 5.58 0.26 -19.50
C LEU A 27 5.23 1.11 -18.26
N MET A 28 5.01 0.46 -17.11
CA MET A 28 4.65 1.10 -15.85
C MET A 28 5.84 1.68 -15.08
N GLY A 29 7.08 1.48 -15.57
CA GLY A 29 8.29 1.95 -14.89
C GLY A 29 8.51 1.32 -13.51
N CYS A 30 8.05 0.08 -13.29
CA CYS A 30 8.10 -0.59 -11.99
C CYS A 30 8.83 -1.94 -12.06
N SER A 31 9.09 -2.54 -10.89
CA SER A 31 9.79 -3.83 -10.85
C SER A 31 8.89 -4.98 -11.29
N ARG A 32 9.46 -6.06 -11.83
CA ARG A 32 8.70 -7.30 -12.13
C ARG A 32 8.02 -7.87 -10.88
N ASN A 33 8.62 -7.69 -9.70
CA ASN A 33 8.06 -8.14 -8.43
C ASN A 33 6.83 -7.32 -8.06
N THR A 34 6.83 -6.03 -8.35
CA THR A 34 5.69 -5.13 -8.18
C THR A 34 4.50 -5.58 -9.02
N VAL A 35 4.74 -5.93 -10.29
CA VAL A 35 3.70 -6.49 -11.17
C VAL A 35 3.15 -7.81 -10.61
N ARG A 36 4.03 -8.73 -10.20
CA ARG A 36 3.62 -10.01 -9.60
C ARG A 36 2.77 -9.79 -8.34
N ALA A 37 3.16 -8.87 -7.46
CA ALA A 37 2.42 -8.54 -6.26
C ALA A 37 1.03 -7.97 -6.57
N ALA A 38 0.92 -7.04 -7.52
CA ALA A 38 -0.36 -6.47 -7.94
C ALA A 38 -1.31 -7.51 -8.57
N LEU A 39 -0.75 -8.49 -9.29
CA LEU A 39 -1.54 -9.59 -9.87
C LEU A 39 -2.00 -10.62 -8.81
N ALA A 40 -1.18 -10.86 -7.79
CA ALA A 40 -1.46 -11.77 -6.69
C ALA A 40 -2.42 -11.18 -5.65
N ALA A 41 -2.44 -9.85 -5.47
CA ALA A 41 -3.35 -9.20 -4.55
C ALA A 41 -4.81 -9.40 -4.98
N ASP A 42 -5.67 -9.82 -4.04
CA ASP A 42 -7.10 -10.01 -4.28
C ASP A 42 -7.85 -8.69 -4.41
N GLY A 43 -7.40 -7.67 -3.68
CA GLY A 43 -7.98 -6.34 -3.66
C GLY A 43 -6.96 -5.23 -3.91
N PRO A 44 -7.44 -3.98 -4.02
CA PRO A 44 -6.57 -2.82 -4.22
C PRO A 44 -5.62 -2.63 -3.04
N PRO A 45 -4.44 -2.03 -3.26
CA PRO A 45 -3.52 -1.70 -2.18
C PRO A 45 -4.23 -0.81 -1.17
N ARG A 46 -4.32 -1.27 0.08
CA ARG A 46 -4.81 -0.47 1.21
C ARG A 46 -3.60 0.07 1.97
N TYR A 47 -3.65 1.34 2.32
CA TYR A 47 -2.67 1.90 3.24
C TYR A 47 -2.97 1.41 4.65
N GLU A 48 -2.26 0.37 5.07
CA GLU A 48 -2.29 -0.10 6.46
C GLU A 48 -0.96 0.25 7.11
N ARG A 49 -0.93 1.38 7.81
CA ARG A 49 0.18 1.67 8.71
C ARG A 49 -0.09 0.91 10.00
N ARG A 50 0.81 -0.02 10.36
CA ARG A 50 0.80 -0.61 11.70
C ARG A 50 0.81 0.54 12.71
N ALA A 51 -0.07 0.50 13.70
CA ALA A 51 -0.06 1.48 14.78
C ALA A 51 1.35 1.49 15.37
N ALA A 52 2.08 2.58 15.15
CA ALA A 52 3.26 2.87 15.92
C ALA A 52 2.73 3.43 17.23
N GLY A 53 3.11 2.81 18.35
CA GLY A 53 2.83 3.40 19.66
C GLY A 53 3.30 4.86 19.68
N SER A 54 2.59 5.69 20.42
CA SER A 54 2.96 7.08 20.60
C SER A 54 3.98 7.20 21.72
N VAL A 55 4.92 8.13 21.60
CA VAL A 55 5.80 8.51 22.72
C VAL A 55 4.97 9.00 23.92
N VAL A 56 3.78 9.55 23.65
CA VAL A 56 2.86 9.99 24.71
C VAL A 56 2.07 8.86 25.36
N ASP A 57 2.06 7.64 24.82
CA ASP A 57 1.23 6.54 25.38
C ASP A 57 1.60 6.25 26.85
N GLU A 58 2.88 6.36 27.22
CA GLU A 58 3.35 6.14 28.59
C GLU A 58 2.95 7.27 29.56
N VAL A 59 2.89 8.52 29.06
CA VAL A 59 2.68 9.73 29.88
C VAL A 59 1.25 10.30 29.79
N GLU A 60 0.43 9.77 28.89
CA GLU A 60 -0.95 10.22 28.65
C GLU A 60 -1.79 10.31 29.94
N PRO A 61 -1.77 9.33 30.86
CA PRO A 61 -2.57 9.41 32.08
C PRO A 61 -2.20 10.62 32.93
N ARG A 62 -0.89 10.91 33.05
CA ARG A 62 -0.39 12.03 33.85
C ARG A 62 -0.74 13.38 33.22
N ILE A 63 -0.71 13.48 31.90
CA ILE A 63 -1.14 14.69 31.18
C ILE A 63 -2.61 14.97 31.49
N ARG A 64 -3.49 13.95 31.47
CA ARG A 64 -4.92 14.13 31.78
C ARG A 64 -5.16 14.63 33.19
N GLU A 65 -4.42 14.12 34.17
CA GLU A 65 -4.51 14.60 35.57
C GLU A 65 -4.15 16.09 35.69
N LEU A 66 -3.08 16.53 35.03
CA LEU A 66 -2.63 17.91 35.08
C LEU A 66 -3.60 18.89 34.42
N LEU A 67 -4.33 18.45 33.40
CA LEU A 67 -5.32 19.26 32.68
C LEU A 67 -6.69 19.32 33.36
N ALA A 68 -6.95 18.47 34.35
CA ALA A 68 -8.21 18.43 35.08
C ALA A 68 -8.25 19.40 36.28
N ALA A 69 -7.15 20.09 36.59
CA ALA A 69 -7.03 21.12 37.61
C ALA A 69 -7.26 22.51 37.03
#